data_AF-C7N7C1-F1
#
_entry.id   AF-C7N7C1-F1
#
_cell.length_a   1.000
_cell.length_b   1.000
_cell.length_c   1.000
_cell.angle_alpha   90.00
_cell.angle_beta   90.00
_cell.angle_gamma   90.00
#
_symmetry.space_group_name_H-M   'P 1'
#
loop_
_entity.id
_entity.type
_entity.pdbx_description
1 polymer ?
#
loop_
_entity_poly.entity_id
_entity_poly.type
_entity_poly.pdbx_seq_one_letter_code
_entity_poly.pdbx_strand_id
1 'polypeptide(L)'
;MKQVGFKVKHGGRGEDYGAALTLVESGLGFGCIPISFCRNDSRFKAIPFNDLDVHLSYRLAWARENVSAATSTFASFLENEDWPCDAVE
;
A
#
# COMPACT_ATOMS: atom_id res chain seq x y z
N MET A 1 4.17 18.06 -10.95
CA MET A 1 3.83 16.63 -11.14
C MET A 1 2.38 16.52 -11.55
N LYS A 2 2.12 15.86 -12.68
CA LYS A 2 0.75 15.50 -13.10
C LYS A 2 0.31 14.35 -12.18
N GLN A 3 -0.78 14.52 -11.44
CA GLN A 3 -1.32 13.40 -10.66
C GLN A 3 -1.91 12.39 -11.64
N VAL A 4 -1.25 11.24 -11.78
CA VAL A 4 -1.76 10.08 -12.50
C VAL A 4 -2.15 9.06 -11.45
N GLY A 5 -3.39 8.55 -11.45
CA GLY A 5 -3.81 7.47 -10.54
C GLY A 5 -5.06 7.70 -9.68
N PHE A 6 -5.14 6.98 -8.58
CA PHE A 6 -6.34 6.83 -7.73
C PHE A 6 -6.56 8.04 -6.80
N LYS A 7 -7.81 8.50 -6.70
CA LYS A 7 -8.20 9.51 -5.71
C LYS A 7 -8.62 8.85 -4.39
N VAL A 8 -7.84 9.07 -3.34
CA VAL A 8 -8.20 8.66 -1.98
C VAL A 8 -9.31 9.58 -1.45
N LYS A 9 -10.52 9.06 -1.28
CA LYS A 9 -11.67 9.82 -0.74
C LYS A 9 -11.68 9.89 0.79
N HIS A 10 -11.23 8.82 1.44
CA HIS A 10 -11.14 8.70 2.89
C HIS A 10 -9.75 8.19 3.24
N GLY A 11 -9.04 8.93 4.09
CA GLY A 11 -7.70 8.57 4.56
C GLY A 11 -7.60 8.83 6.05
N GLY A 12 -7.13 7.82 6.80
CA GLY A 12 -6.65 8.02 8.15
C GLY A 12 -5.22 8.52 8.13
N ARG A 13 -4.88 9.49 8.98
CA ARG A 13 -3.51 9.97 9.15
C ARG A 13 -3.01 9.53 10.53
N GLY A 14 -1.95 8.73 10.55
CA GLY A 14 -1.15 8.52 11.76
C GLY A 14 -0.25 9.72 12.00
N GLU A 15 -0.07 10.11 13.28
CA GLU A 15 0.87 11.17 13.66
C GLU A 15 2.33 10.74 13.44
N ASP A 16 2.58 9.44 13.53
CA ASP A 16 3.85 8.81 13.23
C ASP A 16 3.64 7.51 12.43
N TYR A 17 4.77 6.88 12.09
CA TYR A 17 4.81 5.64 11.34
C TYR A 17 4.17 4.45 12.09
N GLY A 18 4.35 4.38 13.41
CA GLY A 18 3.78 3.32 14.24
C GLY A 18 2.25 3.40 14.26
N ALA A 19 1.70 4.61 14.40
CA ALA A 19 0.27 4.86 14.31
C ALA A 19 -0.30 4.49 12.94
N ALA A 20 0.42 4.81 11.85
CA ALA A 20 0.02 4.41 10.50
C ALA A 20 -0.01 2.88 10.34
N LEU A 21 0.98 2.16 10.90
CA LEU A 21 0.98 0.70 10.91
C LEU A 21 -0.20 0.12 11.69
N THR A 22 -0.50 0.65 12.87
CA THR A 22 -1.63 0.19 13.70
C THR A 22 -2.96 0.38 12.97
N LEU A 23 -3.13 1.46 12.19
CA LEU A 23 -4.32 1.66 11.36
C LEU A 23 -4.44 0.59 10.27
N VAL A 24 -3.34 0.23 9.61
CA VAL A 24 -3.33 -0.85 8.61
C VAL A 24 -3.60 -2.22 9.27
N GLU A 25 -3.00 -2.47 10.43
CA GLU A 25 -3.16 -3.71 11.21
C GLU A 25 -4.59 -3.90 11.71
N SER A 26 -5.28 -2.81 12.03
CA SER A 26 -6.69 -2.85 12.44
C SER A 26 -7.65 -3.33 11.34
N GLY A 27 -7.18 -3.52 10.10
CA GLY A 27 -7.97 -3.99 8.97
C GLY A 27 -8.81 -2.90 8.31
N LEU A 28 -8.59 -1.63 8.66
CA LEU A 28 -9.35 -0.47 8.17
C LEU A 28 -8.85 0.06 6.81
N GLY A 29 -8.33 -0.83 5.95
CA GLY A 29 -7.97 -0.50 4.57
C GLY A 29 -6.53 -0.85 4.20
N PHE A 30 -5.92 0.02 3.37
CA PHE A 30 -4.59 -0.14 2.82
C PHE A 30 -3.65 0.96 3.29
N GLY A 31 -2.36 0.66 3.37
CA GLY A 31 -1.30 1.64 3.56
C GLY A 31 -0.19 1.48 2.54
N CYS A 32 0.39 2.59 2.11
CA CYS A 32 1.65 2.60 1.35
C CYS A 32 2.82 2.60 2.35
N ILE A 33 3.51 1.47 2.47
CA ILE A 33 4.51 1.22 3.51
C ILE A 33 5.87 0.97 2.85
N PRO A 34 6.98 1.54 3.37
CA PRO A 34 8.30 1.26 2.82
C PRO A 34 8.65 -0.23 2.89
N ILE A 35 9.33 -0.74 1.85
CA ILE A 35 9.63 -2.16 1.71
C ILE A 35 10.39 -2.76 2.91
N SER A 36 11.25 -1.98 3.57
CA SER A 36 12.06 -2.39 4.72
C SER A 36 11.21 -2.92 5.89
N PHE A 37 9.96 -2.46 6.01
CA PHE A 37 9.07 -2.86 7.09
C PHE A 37 8.09 -3.97 6.70
N CYS A 38 7.79 -4.14 5.40
CA CYS A 38 6.92 -5.23 4.95
C CYS A 38 7.65 -6.55 4.72
N ARG A 39 8.97 -6.51 4.46
CA ARG A 39 9.71 -7.67 3.92
C ARG A 39 9.68 -8.92 4.82
N ASN A 40 9.48 -8.75 6.13
CA ASN A 40 9.50 -9.83 7.12
C ASN A 40 8.34 -9.78 8.14
N ASP A 41 7.34 -8.91 7.94
CA ASP A 41 6.25 -8.77 8.91
C ASP A 41 5.08 -9.70 8.56
N SER A 42 4.87 -10.73 9.38
CA SER A 42 3.82 -11.74 9.17
C SER A 42 2.41 -11.17 9.32
N ARG A 43 2.26 -10.01 9.95
CA ARG A 43 0.94 -9.38 10.21
C ARG A 43 0.34 -8.77 8.94
N PHE A 44 1.16 -8.51 7.93
CA PHE A 44 0.72 -7.89 6.69
C PHE A 44 0.78 -8.84 5.49
N LYS A 45 -0.13 -8.60 4.54
CA LYS A 45 0.08 -8.93 3.13
C LYS A 45 0.49 -7.64 2.42
N ALA A 46 1.34 -7.75 1.41
CA ALA A 46 1.86 -6.58 0.73
C ALA A 46 2.26 -6.91 -0.71
N ILE A 47 1.90 -6.02 -1.64
CA ILE A 47 2.25 -6.09 -3.06
C ILE A 47 3.18 -4.94 -3.45
N PRO A 48 4.05 -5.09 -4.45
CA PRO A 48 4.87 -4.00 -4.94
C PRO A 48 4.00 -2.79 -5.33
N PHE A 49 4.40 -1.60 -4.89
CA PHE A 49 3.76 -0.33 -5.25
C PHE A 49 4.88 0.70 -5.46
N ASN A 50 5.58 0.56 -6.59
CA ASN A 50 6.80 1.32 -6.89
C ASN A 50 6.48 2.42 -7.90
N ASP A 51 6.11 3.62 -7.45
CA ASP A 51 6.20 4.84 -8.26
C ASP A 51 6.02 6.12 -7.41
N LEU A 52 6.73 6.22 -6.28
CA LEU A 52 6.71 7.43 -5.45
C LEU A 52 8.09 8.05 -5.42
N ASP A 53 8.53 8.51 -6.59
CA ASP A 53 9.74 9.30 -6.80
C ASP A 53 11.05 8.59 -6.40
N VAL A 54 12.12 8.99 -7.06
CA VAL A 54 13.38 8.24 -7.16
C VAL A 54 13.94 7.87 -5.77
N HIS A 55 14.19 6.57 -5.55
CA HIS A 55 14.87 5.92 -4.41
C HIS A 55 14.04 5.34 -3.25
N LEU A 56 12.71 5.48 -3.21
CA LEU A 56 11.90 4.84 -2.16
C LEU A 56 10.96 3.76 -2.74
N SER A 57 11.28 2.49 -2.46
CA SER A 57 10.39 1.36 -2.82
C SER A 57 9.31 1.18 -1.76
N TYR A 58 8.06 1.36 -2.17
CA TYR A 58 6.90 1.15 -1.32
C TYR A 58 6.20 -0.17 -1.68
N ARG A 59 5.42 -0.66 -0.72
CA ARG A 59 4.44 -1.70 -0.92
C ARG A 59 3.09 -1.21 -0.48
N LEU A 60 2.06 -1.61 -1.21
CA LEU A 60 0.70 -1.47 -0.72
C LEU A 60 0.42 -2.67 0.19
N ALA A 61 0.10 -2.39 1.46
CA ALA A 61 -0.05 -3.41 2.48
C ALA A 61 -1.39 -3.31 3.22
N TRP A 62 -1.85 -4.45 3.72
CA TRP A 62 -3.08 -4.59 4.51
C TRP A 62 -2.94 -5.72 5.53
N ALA A 63 -3.78 -5.73 6.56
CA ALA A 63 -3.80 -6.76 7.58
C ALA A 63 -4.03 -8.16 6.98
N ARG A 64 -3.23 -9.15 7.37
CA ARG A 64 -3.32 -10.52 6.85
C ARG A 64 -4.61 -11.23 7.26
N GLU A 65 -5.03 -11.06 8.51
CA GLU A 65 -6.14 -11.82 9.11
C GLU A 65 -7.49 -11.11 8.98
N ASN A 66 -7.50 -9.81 8.67
CA ASN A 66 -8.71 -9.00 8.66
C ASN A 66 -8.89 -8.29 7.31
N VAL A 67 -9.12 -9.10 6.28
CA VAL A 67 -9.29 -8.62 4.90
C VAL A 67 -10.78 -8.49 4.61
N SER A 68 -11.27 -7.25 4.49
CA SER A 68 -12.62 -7.04 3.97
C SER A 68 -12.71 -7.56 2.53
N ALA A 69 -13.89 -7.98 2.07
CA ALA A 69 -14.07 -8.43 0.69
C ALA A 69 -13.60 -7.37 -0.33
N ALA A 70 -13.82 -6.08 -0.02
CA ALA A 70 -13.36 -4.96 -0.83
C ALA A 70 -11.83 -4.88 -0.88
N THR A 71 -11.15 -5.14 0.24
CA THR A 71 -9.69 -5.19 0.34
C THR A 71 -9.12 -6.33 -0.51
N SER A 72 -9.74 -7.50 -0.47
CA SER A 72 -9.33 -8.64 -1.33
C SER A 72 -9.52 -8.34 -2.81
N THR A 73 -10.68 -7.82 -3.22
CA THR A 73 -10.96 -7.52 -4.63
C THR A 73 -10.02 -6.45 -5.18
N PHE A 74 -9.77 -5.39 -4.42
CA PHE A 74 -8.83 -4.35 -4.84
C PHE A 74 -7.40 -4.89 -4.89
N ALA A 75 -6.96 -5.65 -3.90
CA ALA A 75 -5.64 -6.30 -3.94
C ALA A 75 -5.46 -7.18 -5.18
N SER A 76 -6.43 -8.05 -5.47
CA SER A 76 -6.38 -8.91 -6.66
C SER A 76 -6.39 -8.11 -7.97
N PHE A 77 -7.11 -7.00 -8.04
CA PHE A 77 -7.04 -6.10 -9.19
C PHE A 77 -5.60 -5.55 -9.36
N LEU A 78 -5.00 -5.02 -8.30
CA LEU A 78 -3.66 -4.43 -8.38
C LEU A 78 -2.53 -5.46 -8.63
N GLU A 79 -2.72 -6.71 -8.21
CA GLU A 79 -1.79 -7.82 -8.49
C GLU A 79 -1.78 -8.25 -9.96
N ASN A 80 -2.90 -8.05 -10.67
CA ASN A 80 -3.04 -8.44 -12.07
C ASN A 80 -2.81 -7.27 -13.05
N GLU A 81 -2.68 -6.05 -12.55
CA GLU A 81 -2.34 -4.88 -13.35
C GLU A 81 -0.83 -4.82 -13.58
N ASP A 82 -0.42 -4.82 -14.84
CA ASP A 82 0.92 -4.38 -15.23
C ASP A 82 0.97 -2.87 -15.09
N TRP A 83 1.45 -2.42 -13.93
CA TRP A 83 1.66 -1.01 -13.69
C TRP A 83 2.73 -0.51 -14.67
N PRO A 84 2.43 0.49 -15.52
CA PRO A 84 3.45 1.11 -16.34
C PRO A 84 4.42 1.79 -15.39
N CYS A 85 5.50 1.09 -15.08
CA CYS A 85 6.71 1.71 -14.57
C CYS A 85 7.26 2.53 -15.72
N ASP A 86 6.76 3.74 -15.91
CA ASP A 86 7.43 4.70 -16.77
C ASP A 86 8.83 4.87 -16.16
N ALA A 87 9.81 4.24 -16.82
CA ALA A 87 11.21 4.52 -16.58
C ALA A 87 11.37 6.01 -16.81
N VAL A 88 11.48 6.75 -15.71
CA VAL A 88 11.87 8.15 -15.75
C VAL A 88 13.28 8.17 -16.35
N GLU A 89 13.35 8.46 -17.65
CA GLU A 89 14.59 8.87 -18.33
C GLU A 89 15.13 10.18 -17.75
#